data_AF-A0A535UDL7-F1
#
_entry.id   AF-A0A535UDL7-F1
#
_cell.length_a   1.000
_cell.length_b   1.000
_cell.length_c   1.000
_cell.angle_alpha   90.00
_cell.angle_beta   90.00
_cell.angle_gamma   90.00
#
_symmetry.space_group_name_H-M   'P 1'
#
loop_
_entity.id
_entity.type
_entity.pdbx_description
1 polymer ?
#
loop_
_entity_poly.entity_id
_entity_poly.type
_entity_poly.pdbx_seq_one_letter_code
_entity_poly.pdbx_strand_id
1 'polypeptide(L)'
;MTAHKIAQQEEAKHECFLCVLDPRPPCAVRQLEGRILTANERTINGEKTPVIILDTGTAHAEVRLIHNYYTKFVKELSERGKSIKNLALRLYHLPLPPVITEYKGQPRHIYQTNSYTLAVLEPDILLNITDLNDAEYCPRQYLLHTLVPSTTSAATIRGNLVHHCFKELLKEHDRGELMKGYTSNKTEMPLATLQRHFEQALEQNSLDLALADVSVETMRADVAPHLESLATWYQHQSTSLWDVPTAPDDTQIEKTDAQPRENIVRAETFLLAPEIGLRGRLDLLWQQTNRQSLLELKTGGGTNLPKSNHRWQVQGYHALLAVRRDPRMKKARGTLL
;
A
#
# COMPACT_ATOMS: atom_id res chain seq x y z
N MET A 1 18.05 -13.18 26.13
CA MET A 1 17.12 -13.90 25.23
C MET A 1 17.92 -14.98 24.52
N THR A 2 17.54 -16.25 24.64
CA THR A 2 18.29 -17.40 24.11
C THR A 2 18.10 -17.53 22.59
N ALA A 3 19.15 -17.93 21.87
CA ALA A 3 19.16 -18.11 20.41
C ALA A 3 18.01 -19.00 19.88
N HIS A 4 17.48 -19.88 20.73
CA HIS A 4 16.34 -20.75 20.40
C HIS A 4 15.00 -20.00 20.31
N LYS A 5 14.80 -18.90 21.06
CA LYS A 5 13.64 -18.00 20.92
C LYS A 5 13.72 -17.12 19.68
N ILE A 6 14.94 -16.80 19.22
CA ILE A 6 15.17 -16.05 17.97
C ILE A 6 14.86 -16.96 16.77
N ALA A 7 15.32 -18.22 16.79
CA ALA A 7 15.03 -19.21 15.74
C ALA A 7 13.53 -19.56 15.64
N GLN A 8 12.83 -19.74 16.77
CA GLN A 8 11.37 -19.94 16.76
C GLN A 8 10.58 -18.69 16.34
N GLN A 9 11.12 -17.49 16.56
CA GLN A 9 10.56 -16.24 16.02
C GLN A 9 10.86 -16.04 14.53
N GLU A 10 11.87 -16.71 13.97
CA GLU A 10 12.19 -16.72 12.53
C GLU A 10 11.37 -17.77 11.77
N GLU A 11 11.09 -18.94 12.36
CA GLU A 11 10.22 -19.97 11.77
C GLU A 11 8.72 -19.62 11.84
N ALA A 12 8.27 -18.89 12.86
CA ALA A 12 6.92 -18.32 12.91
C ALA A 12 6.74 -17.11 11.97
N LYS A 13 7.83 -16.64 11.34
CA LYS A 13 7.84 -15.44 10.49
C LYS A 13 7.50 -15.81 9.04
N HIS A 14 6.20 -15.65 8.78
CA HIS A 14 5.53 -15.36 7.51
C HIS A 14 5.04 -16.58 6.73
N GLU A 15 3.81 -16.95 7.04
CA GLU A 15 2.90 -17.59 6.10
C GLU A 15 2.88 -16.82 4.77
N CYS A 16 2.60 -17.51 3.66
CA CYS A 16 2.44 -16.84 2.38
C CYS A 16 1.24 -15.88 2.44
N PHE A 17 1.48 -14.58 2.24
CA PHE A 17 0.44 -13.55 2.31
C PHE A 17 -0.66 -13.71 1.24
N LEU A 18 -0.42 -14.52 0.20
CA LEU A 18 -1.39 -14.86 -0.84
C LEU A 18 -2.19 -16.12 -0.54
N CYS A 19 -1.78 -16.97 0.42
CA CYS A 19 -2.58 -18.14 0.82
C CYS A 19 -3.96 -17.76 1.35
N VAL A 20 -4.10 -16.57 1.96
CA VAL A 20 -5.39 -16.06 2.44
C VAL A 20 -6.36 -15.76 1.28
N LEU A 21 -5.84 -15.60 0.06
CA LEU A 21 -6.62 -15.33 -1.14
C LEU A 21 -6.95 -16.60 -1.93
N ASP A 22 -6.11 -17.63 -1.86
CA ASP A 22 -6.33 -18.89 -2.55
C ASP A 22 -7.27 -19.80 -1.71
N PRO A 23 -8.43 -20.23 -2.24
CA PRO A 23 -9.33 -21.14 -1.52
C PRO A 23 -8.77 -22.57 -1.36
N ARG A 24 -7.61 -22.88 -1.95
CA ARG A 24 -6.92 -24.18 -1.89
C ARG A 24 -6.09 -24.34 -0.61
N PRO A 25 -5.53 -25.53 -0.34
CA PRO A 25 -4.52 -25.70 0.70
C PRO A 25 -3.35 -24.71 0.56
N PRO A 26 -2.62 -24.45 1.67
CA PRO A 26 -1.46 -23.58 1.65
C PRO A 26 -0.47 -23.96 0.55
N CYS A 27 0.17 -22.96 -0.06
CA CYS A 27 1.14 -23.19 -1.11
C CYS A 27 2.31 -24.05 -0.62
N ALA A 28 2.79 -24.96 -1.45
CA ALA A 28 3.95 -25.78 -1.15
C ALA A 28 5.25 -24.95 -1.10
N VAL A 29 5.37 -23.94 -1.96
CA VAL A 29 6.53 -23.03 -1.98
C VAL A 29 6.04 -21.59 -1.91
N ARG A 30 6.35 -20.93 -0.79
CA ARG A 30 5.94 -19.55 -0.53
C ARG A 30 6.59 -18.55 -1.47
N GLN A 31 7.90 -18.71 -1.69
CA GLN A 31 8.70 -17.78 -2.47
C GLN A 31 9.75 -18.55 -3.29
N LEU A 32 9.97 -18.11 -4.52
CA LEU A 32 11.06 -18.55 -5.38
C LEU A 32 11.70 -17.32 -6.00
N GLU A 33 13.02 -17.23 -5.96
CA GLU A 33 13.75 -16.07 -6.47
C GLU A 33 14.98 -16.50 -7.25
N GLY A 34 15.29 -15.75 -8.30
CA GLY A 34 16.49 -15.98 -9.08
C GLY A 34 16.65 -14.99 -10.23
N ARG A 35 17.82 -15.04 -10.88
CA ARG A 35 18.07 -14.26 -12.09
C ARG A 35 17.43 -14.93 -13.30
N ILE A 36 16.83 -14.15 -14.19
CA ILE A 36 16.18 -14.68 -15.39
C ILE A 36 17.23 -15.17 -16.38
N LEU A 37 17.31 -16.48 -16.61
CA LEU A 37 18.19 -17.04 -17.65
C LEU A 37 17.56 -16.96 -19.04
N THR A 38 16.29 -17.33 -19.13
CA THR A 38 15.50 -17.33 -20.38
C THR A 38 14.03 -17.10 -20.10
N ALA A 39 13.33 -16.44 -21.03
CA ALA A 39 11.87 -16.35 -21.06
C ALA A 39 11.39 -16.67 -22.48
N ASN A 40 10.48 -17.63 -22.64
CA ASN A 40 9.91 -18.02 -23.94
C ASN A 40 8.57 -18.72 -23.76
N GLU A 41 7.73 -18.70 -24.80
CA GLU A 41 6.60 -19.61 -24.91
C GLU A 41 7.06 -20.97 -25.43
N ARG A 42 6.58 -22.04 -24.79
CA ARG A 42 6.82 -23.42 -25.21
C ARG A 42 5.51 -24.14 -25.41
N THR A 43 5.44 -25.01 -26.42
CA THR A 43 4.30 -25.92 -26.56
C THR A 43 4.46 -27.08 -25.59
N ILE A 44 3.61 -27.14 -24.56
CA ILE A 44 3.58 -28.21 -23.56
C ILE A 44 2.18 -28.83 -23.63
N ASN A 45 2.10 -30.15 -23.85
CA ASN A 45 0.83 -30.88 -24.00
C ASN A 45 -0.12 -30.27 -25.08
N GLY A 46 0.43 -29.68 -26.14
CA GLY A 46 -0.34 -29.04 -27.21
C GLY A 46 -0.74 -27.59 -26.95
N GLU A 47 -0.49 -27.06 -25.76
CA GLU A 47 -0.81 -25.68 -25.39
C GLU A 47 0.45 -24.80 -25.35
N LYS A 48 0.34 -23.54 -25.77
CA LYS A 48 1.42 -22.57 -25.62
C LYS A 48 1.48 -22.10 -24.18
N THR A 49 2.50 -22.55 -23.45
CA THR A 49 2.75 -22.18 -22.06
C THR A 49 3.91 -21.19 -21.97
N PRO A 50 3.73 -20.02 -21.37
CA PRO A 50 4.84 -19.12 -21.03
C PRO A 50 5.75 -19.77 -19.98
N VAL A 51 7.05 -19.80 -20.26
CA VAL A 51 8.07 -20.44 -19.42
C VAL A 51 9.20 -19.47 -19.14
N ILE A 52 9.58 -19.38 -17.86
CA ILE A 52 10.77 -18.66 -17.41
C ILE A 52 11.74 -19.66 -16.78
N ILE A 53 13.02 -19.55 -17.08
CA ILE A 53 14.07 -20.29 -16.37
C ILE A 53 14.82 -19.30 -15.49
N LEU A 54 14.94 -19.62 -14.22
CA LEU A 54 15.67 -18.86 -13.22
C LEU A 54 16.93 -19.60 -12.80
N ASP A 55 17.98 -18.84 -12.53
CA ASP A 55 19.13 -19.26 -11.74
C ASP A 55 18.89 -18.85 -10.28
N THR A 56 18.66 -19.84 -9.41
CA THR A 56 18.45 -19.62 -7.97
C THR A 56 19.76 -19.60 -7.18
N GLY A 57 20.91 -19.74 -7.84
CA GLY A 57 22.22 -19.92 -7.23
C GLY A 57 22.53 -21.37 -6.80
N THR A 58 21.50 -22.20 -6.62
CA THR A 58 21.63 -23.62 -6.21
C THR A 58 21.13 -24.60 -7.27
N ALA A 59 20.14 -24.20 -8.07
CA ALA A 59 19.57 -25.01 -9.13
C ALA A 59 18.98 -24.12 -10.24
N HIS A 60 18.68 -24.73 -11.37
CA HIS A 60 17.85 -24.07 -12.38
C HIS A 60 16.37 -24.35 -12.09
N ALA A 61 15.58 -23.30 -11.93
CA ALA A 61 14.14 -23.41 -11.77
C ALA A 61 13.44 -23.11 -13.10
N GLU A 62 12.70 -24.08 -13.66
CA GLU A 62 11.75 -23.83 -14.74
C GLU A 62 10.40 -23.48 -14.13
N VAL A 63 9.87 -22.30 -14.43
CA VAL A 63 8.56 -21.86 -13.98
C VAL A 63 7.60 -21.85 -15.16
N ARG A 64 6.55 -22.68 -15.09
CA ARG A 64 5.47 -22.75 -16.07
C ARG A 64 4.31 -21.89 -15.63
N LEU A 65 4.06 -20.82 -16.37
CA LEU A 65 3.05 -19.82 -16.06
C LEU A 65 1.73 -20.18 -16.74
N ILE A 66 0.93 -21.05 -16.11
CA ILE A 66 -0.26 -21.66 -16.76
C ILE A 66 -1.42 -20.69 -16.99
N HIS A 67 -1.37 -19.49 -16.42
CA HIS A 67 -2.40 -18.48 -16.62
C HIS A 67 -1.98 -17.51 -17.74
N ASN A 68 -2.87 -17.29 -18.71
CA ASN A 68 -2.64 -16.41 -19.87
C ASN A 68 -2.28 -14.96 -19.51
N TYR A 69 -2.44 -14.58 -18.25
CA TYR A 69 -2.05 -13.27 -17.73
C TYR A 69 -0.55 -12.98 -17.98
N TYR A 70 0.31 -14.00 -17.86
CA TYR A 70 1.76 -13.82 -17.98
C TYR A 70 2.29 -13.97 -19.41
N THR A 71 1.44 -14.27 -20.40
CA THR A 71 1.87 -14.45 -21.80
C THR A 71 2.54 -13.19 -22.35
N LYS A 72 1.89 -12.02 -22.16
CA LYS A 72 2.45 -10.73 -22.58
C LYS A 72 3.77 -10.42 -21.87
N PHE A 73 3.83 -10.66 -20.57
CA PHE A 73 5.04 -10.45 -19.75
C PHE A 73 6.23 -11.26 -20.27
N VAL A 74 6.04 -12.57 -20.51
CA VAL A 74 7.10 -13.45 -21.03
C VAL A 74 7.50 -13.06 -22.44
N LYS A 75 6.55 -12.64 -23.28
CA LYS A 75 6.82 -12.15 -24.63
C LYS A 75 7.72 -10.90 -24.61
N GLU A 76 7.40 -9.92 -23.77
CA GLU A 76 8.21 -8.70 -23.62
C GLU A 76 9.62 -9.01 -23.09
N LEU A 77 9.76 -9.95 -22.15
CA LEU A 77 11.07 -10.43 -21.71
C LEU A 77 11.84 -11.10 -22.86
N SER A 78 11.18 -11.96 -23.64
CA SER A 78 11.80 -12.61 -24.80
C SER A 78 12.31 -11.60 -25.83
N GLU A 79 11.53 -10.54 -26.11
CA GLU A 79 11.89 -9.48 -27.06
C GLU A 79 13.11 -8.67 -26.61
N ARG A 80 13.37 -8.57 -25.29
CA ARG A 80 14.57 -7.93 -24.73
C ARG A 80 15.85 -8.76 -24.92
N GLY A 81 15.75 -10.03 -25.29
CA GLY A 81 16.90 -10.87 -25.62
C GLY A 81 17.86 -11.06 -24.44
N LYS A 82 19.16 -10.85 -24.66
CA LYS A 82 20.21 -11.17 -23.66
C LYS A 82 20.18 -10.28 -22.41
N SER A 83 19.57 -9.09 -22.46
CA SER A 83 19.58 -8.16 -21.33
C SER A 83 18.76 -8.65 -20.13
N ILE A 84 17.84 -9.60 -20.33
CA ILE A 84 17.05 -10.18 -19.24
C ILE A 84 17.89 -10.93 -18.21
N LYS A 85 19.11 -11.34 -18.57
CA LYS A 85 20.04 -12.05 -17.66
C LYS A 85 20.48 -11.24 -16.46
N ASN A 86 20.35 -9.92 -16.55
CA ASN A 86 20.63 -9.02 -15.45
C ASN A 86 19.42 -8.79 -14.55
N LEU A 87 18.25 -9.32 -14.93
CA LEU A 87 17.01 -9.09 -14.21
C LEU A 87 16.76 -10.18 -13.17
N ALA A 88 16.31 -9.78 -11.99
CA ALA A 88 15.83 -10.63 -10.92
C ALA A 88 14.31 -10.79 -11.01
N LEU A 89 13.83 -12.01 -10.80
CA LEU A 89 12.42 -12.32 -10.67
C LEU A 89 12.17 -13.01 -9.33
N ARG A 90 11.16 -12.51 -8.61
CA ARG A 90 10.66 -13.14 -7.40
C ARG A 90 9.22 -13.58 -7.62
N LEU A 91 8.93 -14.86 -7.37
CA LEU A 91 7.59 -15.41 -7.40
C LEU A 91 7.12 -15.71 -5.99
N TYR A 92 5.83 -15.50 -5.76
CA TYR A 92 5.14 -15.86 -4.53
C TYR A 92 3.98 -16.81 -4.83
N HIS A 93 3.69 -17.70 -3.88
CA HIS A 93 2.56 -18.63 -3.93
C HIS A 93 2.65 -19.64 -5.09
N LEU A 94 3.51 -20.63 -4.93
CA LEU A 94 3.61 -21.78 -5.82
C LEU A 94 2.86 -22.96 -5.16
N PRO A 95 1.70 -23.37 -5.71
CA PRO A 95 0.76 -24.26 -5.02
C PRO A 95 1.28 -25.68 -4.83
N LEU A 96 2.14 -26.16 -5.72
CA LEU A 96 2.63 -27.54 -5.74
C LEU A 96 4.15 -27.59 -5.56
N PRO A 97 4.70 -28.65 -4.94
CA PRO A 97 6.13 -28.86 -4.88
C PRO A 97 6.71 -29.02 -6.30
N PRO A 98 7.98 -28.68 -6.53
CA PRO A 98 8.58 -28.80 -7.84
C PRO A 98 8.72 -30.27 -8.26
N VAL A 99 8.54 -30.53 -9.55
CA VAL A 99 8.99 -31.78 -10.16
C VAL A 99 10.48 -31.65 -10.42
N ILE A 100 11.27 -32.50 -9.78
CA ILE A 100 12.73 -32.50 -9.92
C ILE A 100 13.11 -33.39 -11.10
N THR A 101 13.89 -32.84 -12.02
CA THR A 101 14.46 -33.55 -13.17
C THR A 101 15.95 -33.25 -13.25
N GLU A 102 16.69 -34.03 -14.03
CA GLU A 102 18.11 -33.76 -14.29
C GLU A 102 18.28 -33.22 -15.71
N TYR A 103 19.07 -32.17 -15.87
CA TYR A 103 19.43 -31.64 -17.17
C TYR A 103 20.92 -31.30 -17.20
N LYS A 104 21.68 -31.99 -18.07
CA LYS A 104 23.14 -31.82 -18.19
C LYS A 104 23.90 -31.98 -16.86
N GLY A 105 23.55 -32.97 -16.04
CA GLY A 105 24.22 -33.21 -14.76
C GLY A 105 23.81 -32.27 -13.62
N GLN A 106 22.84 -31.38 -13.85
CA GLN A 106 22.37 -30.39 -12.86
C GLN A 106 20.90 -30.63 -12.53
N PRO A 107 20.49 -30.49 -11.25
CA PRO A 107 19.09 -30.58 -10.86
C PRO A 107 18.31 -29.41 -11.46
N ARG A 108 17.14 -29.73 -12.00
CA ARG A 108 16.21 -28.80 -12.59
C ARG A 108 14.85 -28.94 -11.91
N HIS A 109 14.43 -27.88 -11.25
CA HIS A 109 13.19 -27.83 -10.49
C HIS A 109 12.09 -27.22 -11.36
N ILE A 110 11.05 -27.98 -11.67
CA ILE A 110 9.95 -27.52 -12.51
C ILE A 110 8.77 -27.15 -11.63
N TYR A 111 8.42 -25.86 -11.62
CA TYR A 111 7.30 -25.29 -10.89
C TYR A 111 6.14 -24.98 -11.82
N GLN A 112 4.92 -25.07 -11.29
CA GLN A 112 3.70 -24.68 -11.98
C GLN A 112 2.97 -23.64 -11.15
N THR A 113 2.57 -22.53 -11.78
CA THR A 113 1.85 -21.44 -11.10
C THR A 113 0.35 -21.70 -11.04
N ASN A 114 -0.41 -20.81 -10.41
CA ASN A 114 -1.86 -20.72 -10.58
C ASN A 114 -2.30 -19.24 -10.68
N SER A 115 -3.61 -18.98 -10.63
CA SER A 115 -4.18 -17.63 -10.68
C SER A 115 -3.83 -16.73 -9.48
N TYR A 116 -3.29 -17.30 -8.39
CA TYR A 116 -2.89 -16.60 -7.17
C TYR A 116 -1.38 -16.43 -7.06
N THR A 117 -0.59 -16.99 -7.99
CA THR A 117 0.85 -16.76 -8.05
C THR A 117 1.14 -15.34 -8.49
N LEU A 118 1.93 -14.61 -7.71
CA LEU A 118 2.43 -13.27 -8.05
C LEU A 118 3.88 -13.35 -8.50
N ALA A 119 4.21 -12.79 -9.66
CA ALA A 119 5.58 -12.60 -10.11
C ALA A 119 5.95 -11.12 -10.07
N VAL A 120 7.06 -10.80 -9.41
CA VAL A 120 7.58 -9.45 -9.19
C VAL A 120 8.95 -9.36 -9.85
N LEU A 121 9.05 -8.52 -10.87
CA LEU A 121 10.30 -8.22 -11.56
C LEU A 121 11.03 -7.12 -10.79
N GLU A 122 12.33 -7.31 -10.53
CA GLU A 122 13.16 -6.35 -9.78
C GLU A 122 12.51 -5.90 -8.45
N PRO A 123 12.30 -6.82 -7.49
CA PRO A 123 11.62 -6.49 -6.23
C PRO A 123 12.30 -5.38 -5.42
N ASP A 124 13.58 -5.10 -5.68
CA ASP A 124 14.35 -4.03 -5.04
C ASP A 124 14.01 -2.63 -5.60
N ILE A 125 13.31 -2.54 -6.74
CA ILE A 125 12.82 -1.29 -7.31
C ILE A 125 11.43 -1.01 -6.76
N LEU A 126 11.33 -0.06 -5.83
CA LEU A 126 10.08 0.31 -5.18
C LEU A 126 9.29 1.37 -5.97
N LEU A 127 8.24 0.93 -6.65
CA LEU A 127 7.30 1.80 -7.37
C LEU A 127 6.32 2.47 -6.39
N ASN A 128 6.04 3.75 -6.57
CA ASN A 128 4.99 4.42 -5.80
C ASN A 128 3.62 3.97 -6.32
N ILE A 129 2.67 3.66 -5.44
CA ILE A 129 1.32 3.26 -5.85
C ILE A 129 0.65 4.32 -6.73
N THR A 130 0.91 5.60 -6.44
CA THR A 130 0.39 6.71 -7.23
C THR A 130 0.87 6.67 -8.68
N ASP A 131 2.11 6.24 -8.90
CA ASP A 131 2.74 6.11 -10.22
C ASP A 131 2.17 4.93 -11.03
N LEU A 132 1.59 3.91 -10.38
CA LEU A 132 0.99 2.76 -11.08
C LEU A 132 -0.16 3.19 -11.99
N ASN A 133 -0.90 4.23 -11.59
CA ASN A 133 -1.95 4.82 -12.43
C ASN A 133 -1.35 5.40 -13.72
N ASP A 134 -0.27 6.16 -13.62
CA ASP A 134 0.38 6.78 -14.78
C ASP A 134 0.92 5.71 -15.73
N ALA A 135 1.47 4.61 -15.18
CA ALA A 135 1.98 3.48 -15.96
C ALA A 135 0.88 2.72 -16.72
N GLU A 136 -0.34 2.64 -16.19
CA GLU A 136 -1.48 2.01 -16.87
C GLU A 136 -1.88 2.80 -18.14
N TYR A 137 -1.93 4.12 -18.05
CA TYR A 137 -2.34 4.97 -19.17
C TYR A 137 -1.21 5.23 -20.17
N CYS A 138 -0.01 5.56 -19.70
CA CYS A 138 1.13 5.89 -20.54
C CYS A 138 2.46 5.56 -19.85
N PRO A 139 3.07 4.39 -20.13
CA PRO A 139 4.37 4.02 -19.53
C PRO A 139 5.48 5.04 -19.74
N ARG A 140 5.43 5.82 -20.84
CA ARG A 140 6.39 6.91 -21.10
C ARG A 140 6.19 8.08 -20.15
N GLN A 141 4.95 8.40 -19.77
CA GLN A 141 4.64 9.49 -18.85
C GLN A 141 5.21 9.21 -17.46
N TYR A 142 5.11 7.97 -16.99
CA TYR A 142 5.75 7.53 -15.75
C TYR A 142 7.25 7.85 -15.73
N LEU A 143 7.98 7.48 -16.80
CA LEU A 143 9.42 7.77 -16.91
C LEU A 143 9.70 9.28 -16.95
N LEU A 144 8.86 10.06 -17.64
CA LEU A 144 9.02 11.51 -17.69
C LEU A 144 8.81 12.16 -16.33
N HIS A 145 7.76 11.79 -15.59
CA HIS A 145 7.49 12.29 -14.24
C HIS A 145 8.59 11.90 -13.24
N THR A 146 9.26 10.76 -13.47
CA THR A 146 10.40 10.35 -12.64
C THR A 146 11.63 11.20 -12.89
N LEU A 147 11.85 11.65 -14.13
CA LEU A 147 13.06 12.38 -14.53
C LEU A 147 12.90 13.90 -14.49
N VAL A 148 11.68 14.40 -14.63
CA VAL A 148 11.37 15.84 -14.73
C VAL A 148 10.34 16.19 -13.67
N PRO A 149 10.67 17.08 -12.71
CA PRO A 149 9.70 17.56 -11.73
C PRO A 149 8.55 18.30 -12.40
N SER A 150 7.32 17.99 -12.01
CA SER A 150 6.15 18.76 -12.42
C SER A 150 6.16 20.13 -11.76
N THR A 151 5.66 21.15 -12.46
CA THR A 151 5.45 22.48 -11.87
C THR A 151 4.35 22.41 -10.81
N THR A 152 4.53 23.12 -9.70
CA THR A 152 3.55 23.19 -8.63
C THR A 152 2.34 23.99 -9.12
N SER A 153 1.18 23.34 -9.27
CA SER A 153 -0.05 24.00 -9.70
C SER A 153 -0.86 24.52 -8.50
N ALA A 154 -1.76 25.49 -8.73
CA ALA A 154 -2.72 25.96 -7.73
C ALA A 154 -3.49 24.80 -7.06
N ALA A 155 -3.89 23.79 -7.85
CA ALA A 155 -4.58 22.62 -7.34
C ALA A 155 -3.70 21.75 -6.44
N THR A 156 -2.40 21.63 -6.76
CA THR A 156 -1.41 20.93 -5.94
C THR A 156 -1.22 21.64 -4.61
N ILE A 157 -1.08 22.97 -4.62
CA ILE A 157 -0.94 23.79 -3.40
C ILE A 157 -2.18 23.63 -2.52
N ARG A 158 -3.39 23.76 -3.11
CA ARG A 158 -4.66 23.56 -2.39
C ARG A 158 -4.70 22.18 -1.71
N GLY A 159 -4.36 21.12 -2.43
CA GLY A 159 -4.29 19.76 -1.89
C GLY A 159 -3.34 19.66 -0.69
N ASN A 160 -2.11 20.16 -0.85
CA ASN A 160 -1.10 20.11 0.21
C ASN A 160 -1.55 20.87 1.48
N LEU A 161 -2.16 22.05 1.32
CA LEU A 161 -2.67 22.84 2.44
C LEU A 161 -3.77 22.09 3.20
N VAL A 162 -4.74 21.51 2.48
CA VAL A 162 -5.84 20.74 3.09
C VAL A 162 -5.32 19.50 3.82
N HIS A 163 -4.41 18.73 3.21
CA HIS A 163 -3.82 17.55 3.85
C HIS A 163 -3.02 17.94 5.11
N HIS A 164 -2.28 19.05 5.06
CA HIS A 164 -1.57 19.57 6.22
C HIS A 164 -2.51 19.92 7.37
N CYS A 165 -3.58 20.67 7.12
CA CYS A 165 -4.54 21.04 8.17
C CYS A 165 -5.15 19.80 8.83
N PHE A 166 -5.57 18.81 8.03
CA PHE A 166 -6.15 17.58 8.56
C PHE A 166 -5.14 16.78 9.39
N LYS A 167 -3.89 16.67 8.92
CA LYS A 167 -2.80 16.02 9.66
C LYS A 167 -2.56 16.66 11.02
N GLU A 168 -2.52 17.99 11.09
CA GLU A 168 -2.26 18.69 12.36
C GLU A 168 -3.47 18.56 13.31
N LEU A 169 -4.71 18.62 12.80
CA LEU A 169 -5.91 18.30 13.60
C LEU A 169 -5.82 16.91 14.25
N LEU A 170 -5.42 15.89 13.49
CA LEU A 170 -5.27 14.52 13.99
C LEU A 170 -4.20 14.40 15.08
N LYS A 171 -3.08 15.12 14.92
CA LYS A 171 -1.99 15.14 15.92
C LYS A 171 -2.39 15.85 17.20
N GLU A 172 -3.08 16.99 17.10
CA GLU A 172 -3.55 17.72 18.28
C GLU A 172 -4.58 16.89 19.06
N HIS A 173 -5.42 16.10 18.38
CA HIS A 173 -6.29 15.14 19.05
C HIS A 173 -5.50 14.07 19.80
N ASP A 174 -4.54 13.43 19.13
CA ASP A 174 -3.71 12.35 19.71
C ASP A 174 -2.94 12.80 20.95
N ARG A 175 -2.51 14.08 21.01
CA ARG A 175 -1.85 14.68 22.17
C ARG A 175 -2.80 15.13 23.28
N GLY A 176 -4.12 15.03 23.07
CA GLY A 176 -5.13 15.62 23.97
C GLY A 176 -5.06 17.15 24.04
N GLU A 177 -4.53 17.79 22.99
CA GLU A 177 -4.33 19.25 22.87
C GLU A 177 -5.53 19.92 22.22
N LEU A 178 -6.32 19.19 21.43
CA LEU A 178 -7.56 19.67 20.78
C LEU A 178 -8.57 20.25 21.81
N MET A 179 -8.44 19.86 23.08
CA MET A 179 -9.28 20.30 24.21
C MET A 179 -8.59 21.33 25.13
N LYS A 180 -7.32 21.66 24.90
CA LYS A 180 -6.57 22.68 25.66
C LYS A 180 -6.58 23.98 24.86
N GLY A 181 -7.76 24.59 24.75
CA GLY A 181 -7.93 25.83 23.99
C GLY A 181 -6.86 26.88 24.38
N TYR A 182 -6.25 27.52 23.38
CA TYR A 182 -5.35 28.67 23.59
C TYR A 182 -6.09 29.89 24.17
N THR A 183 -7.43 29.86 24.17
CA THR A 183 -8.31 30.82 24.86
C THR A 183 -9.12 30.10 25.94
N SER A 184 -8.97 30.53 27.19
CA SER A 184 -9.70 30.13 28.41
C SER A 184 -10.97 29.28 28.21
N ASN A 185 -10.94 28.03 28.70
CA ASN A 185 -12.09 27.19 29.07
C ASN A 185 -13.20 26.94 28.02
N LYS A 186 -12.93 27.04 26.71
CA LYS A 186 -13.86 26.55 25.67
C LYS A 186 -13.16 25.54 24.77
N THR A 187 -13.82 24.40 24.55
CA THR A 187 -13.46 23.41 23.53
C THR A 187 -13.42 24.08 22.16
N GLU A 188 -12.27 24.05 21.50
CA GLU A 188 -12.14 24.54 20.13
C GLU A 188 -12.86 23.56 19.19
N MET A 189 -13.72 24.07 18.30
CA MET A 189 -14.40 23.22 17.32
C MET A 189 -13.38 22.75 16.26
N PRO A 190 -13.49 21.53 15.71
CA PRO A 190 -12.57 21.02 14.69
C PRO A 190 -12.35 21.97 13.50
N LEU A 191 -13.40 22.69 13.06
CA LEU A 191 -13.29 23.68 12.00
C LEU A 191 -12.35 24.85 12.38
N ALA A 192 -12.42 25.35 13.60
CA ALA A 192 -11.56 26.44 14.07
C ALA A 192 -10.10 26.01 14.15
N THR A 193 -9.83 24.79 14.63
CA THR A 193 -8.48 24.19 14.63
C THR A 193 -7.93 24.05 13.19
N LEU A 194 -8.75 23.55 12.26
CA LEU A 194 -8.38 23.46 10.84
C LEU A 194 -8.07 24.84 10.22
N GLN A 195 -8.89 25.85 10.51
CA GLN A 195 -8.69 27.22 10.03
C GLN A 195 -7.41 27.85 10.60
N ARG A 196 -7.11 27.62 11.88
CA ARG A 196 -5.86 28.10 12.49
C ARG A 196 -4.62 27.50 11.82
N HIS A 197 -4.60 26.19 11.62
CA HIS A 197 -3.49 25.54 10.91
C HIS A 197 -3.41 25.97 9.45
N PHE A 198 -4.55 26.28 8.83
CA PHE A 198 -4.58 26.79 7.47
C PHE A 198 -3.90 28.15 7.35
N GLU A 199 -4.18 29.10 8.25
CA GLU A 199 -3.50 30.40 8.23
C GLU A 199 -1.99 30.27 8.45
N GLN A 200 -1.56 29.39 9.37
CA GLN A 200 -0.14 29.09 9.56
C GLN A 200 0.50 28.47 8.31
N ALA A 201 -0.22 27.58 7.63
CA ALA A 201 0.25 26.95 6.40
C ALA A 201 0.32 27.93 5.23
N LEU A 202 -0.60 28.90 5.14
CA LEU A 202 -0.56 29.95 4.11
C LEU A 202 0.70 30.80 4.23
N GLU A 203 1.09 31.19 5.44
CA GLU A 203 2.33 31.95 5.67
C GLU A 203 3.55 31.15 5.20
N GLN A 204 3.61 29.86 5.54
CA GLN A 204 4.70 28.95 5.17
C GLN A 204 4.78 28.67 3.66
N ASN A 205 3.65 28.70 2.95
CA ASN A 205 3.56 28.40 1.51
C ASN A 205 3.41 29.67 0.64
N SER A 206 3.70 30.85 1.20
CA SER A 206 3.54 32.13 0.50
C SER A 206 4.37 32.24 -0.79
N LEU A 207 5.58 31.68 -0.82
CA LEU A 207 6.43 31.65 -2.01
C LEU A 207 5.83 30.77 -3.12
N ASP A 208 5.32 29.60 -2.78
CA ASP A 208 4.71 28.68 -3.76
C ASP A 208 3.45 29.28 -4.37
N LEU A 209 2.65 29.99 -3.57
CA LEU A 209 1.49 30.75 -4.05
C LEU A 209 1.90 31.86 -5.03
N ALA A 210 2.95 32.62 -4.71
CA ALA A 210 3.48 33.65 -5.59
C ALA A 210 4.03 33.09 -6.90
N LEU A 211 4.76 31.97 -6.85
CA LEU A 211 5.29 31.28 -8.03
C LEU A 211 4.19 30.70 -8.92
N ALA A 212 3.05 30.32 -8.33
CA ALA A 212 1.89 29.81 -9.05
C ALA A 212 0.92 30.91 -9.52
N ASP A 213 1.22 32.19 -9.26
CA ASP A 213 0.36 33.34 -9.56
C ASP A 213 -1.06 33.22 -8.94
N VAL A 214 -1.12 32.76 -7.69
CA VAL A 214 -2.37 32.59 -6.93
C VAL A 214 -2.40 33.53 -5.74
N SER A 215 -3.44 34.37 -5.66
CA SER A 215 -3.63 35.23 -4.49
C SER A 215 -4.02 34.42 -3.24
N VAL A 216 -3.61 34.91 -2.07
CA VAL A 216 -3.95 34.28 -0.79
C VAL A 216 -5.46 34.24 -0.59
N GLU A 217 -6.16 35.31 -0.95
CA GLU A 217 -7.61 35.44 -0.83
C GLU A 217 -8.34 34.41 -1.71
N THR A 218 -7.87 34.19 -2.94
CA THR A 218 -8.38 33.13 -3.82
C THR A 218 -8.15 31.76 -3.19
N MET A 219 -6.94 31.49 -2.68
CA MET A 219 -6.64 30.20 -2.03
C MET A 219 -7.50 29.98 -0.79
N ARG A 220 -7.77 31.03 0.01
CA ARG A 220 -8.69 30.94 1.17
C ARG A 220 -10.08 30.54 0.74
N ALA A 221 -10.64 31.20 -0.28
CA ALA A 221 -11.97 30.90 -0.80
C ALA A 221 -12.07 29.46 -1.33
N ASP A 222 -11.03 29.01 -2.04
CA ASP A 222 -10.96 27.65 -2.60
C ASP A 222 -10.84 26.56 -1.52
N VAL A 223 -10.10 26.81 -0.43
CA VAL A 223 -9.84 25.83 0.64
C VAL A 223 -11.00 25.75 1.65
N ALA A 224 -11.70 26.86 1.91
CA ALA A 224 -12.78 26.94 2.89
C ALA A 224 -13.80 25.77 2.83
N PRO A 225 -14.42 25.43 1.68
CA PRO A 225 -15.39 24.33 1.62
C PRO A 225 -14.77 22.95 1.93
N HIS A 226 -13.47 22.77 1.66
CA HIS A 226 -12.78 21.52 2.01
C HIS A 226 -12.58 21.39 3.52
N LEU A 227 -12.22 22.49 4.21
CA LEU A 227 -12.06 22.47 5.67
C LEU A 227 -13.40 22.23 6.38
N GLU A 228 -14.48 22.81 5.88
CA GLU A 228 -15.84 22.55 6.39
C GLU A 228 -16.22 21.08 6.25
N SER A 229 -16.05 20.52 5.06
CA SER A 229 -16.32 19.09 4.79
C SER A 229 -15.50 18.16 5.69
N LEU A 230 -14.21 18.44 5.85
CA LEU A 230 -13.32 17.68 6.74
C LEU A 230 -13.74 17.82 8.20
N ALA A 231 -14.13 19.01 8.66
CA ALA A 231 -14.61 19.21 10.03
C ALA A 231 -15.88 18.40 10.29
N THR A 232 -16.85 18.43 9.37
CA THR A 232 -18.08 17.63 9.46
C THR A 232 -17.77 16.14 9.48
N TRP A 233 -16.95 15.66 8.54
CA TRP A 233 -16.54 14.25 8.50
C TRP A 233 -15.84 13.84 9.79
N TYR A 234 -14.93 14.66 10.29
CA TYR A 234 -14.18 14.39 11.51
C TYR A 234 -15.10 14.31 12.72
N GLN A 235 -16.06 15.23 12.88
CA GLN A 235 -17.05 15.17 13.97
C GLN A 235 -17.90 13.90 13.93
N HIS A 236 -18.22 13.40 12.74
CA HIS A 236 -19.00 12.17 12.56
C HIS A 236 -18.18 10.90 12.83
N GLN A 237 -16.86 10.95 12.61
CA GLN A 237 -15.98 9.79 12.73
C GLN A 237 -15.09 9.80 13.98
N SER A 238 -14.96 10.91 14.71
CA SER A 238 -14.04 11.02 15.85
C SER A 238 -14.35 9.99 16.93
N THR A 239 -15.63 9.72 17.18
CA THR A 239 -16.01 8.62 18.06
C THR A 239 -15.55 7.29 17.47
N SER A 240 -15.89 6.96 16.21
CA SER A 240 -15.53 5.68 15.60
C SER A 240 -14.01 5.45 15.42
N LEU A 241 -13.20 6.50 15.41
CA LEU A 241 -11.76 6.45 15.17
C LEU A 241 -10.95 6.25 16.47
N TRP A 242 -11.32 6.95 17.55
CA TRP A 242 -10.62 6.88 18.86
C TRP A 242 -11.47 6.19 19.95
N ASP A 243 -12.80 6.37 19.94
CA ASP A 243 -13.73 5.92 20.99
C ASP A 243 -14.63 4.74 20.55
N VAL A 244 -14.31 3.53 21.00
CA VAL A 244 -15.35 2.48 21.03
C VAL A 244 -16.19 2.73 22.29
N PRO A 245 -17.54 2.79 22.23
CA PRO A 245 -18.34 2.83 23.43
C PRO A 245 -18.04 1.57 24.24
N THR A 246 -17.58 1.75 25.48
CA THR A 246 -17.61 0.71 26.50
C THR A 246 -19.08 0.30 26.62
N ALA A 247 -19.48 -0.82 26.04
CA ALA A 247 -20.67 -1.49 26.55
C ALA A 247 -20.35 -1.83 28.01
N PRO A 248 -21.17 -1.42 28.99
CA PRO A 248 -21.06 -1.97 30.33
C PRO A 248 -21.53 -3.42 30.24
N ASP A 249 -20.61 -4.34 29.95
CA ASP A 249 -20.87 -5.77 30.21
C ASP A 249 -20.81 -5.95 31.72
N ASP A 250 -21.98 -5.80 32.36
CA ASP A 250 -22.30 -6.47 33.60
C ASP A 250 -22.26 -7.99 33.34
N THR A 251 -21.07 -8.55 33.31
CA THR A 251 -20.85 -9.97 33.64
C THR A 251 -19.39 -10.14 34.03
N GLN A 252 -19.20 -10.36 35.33
CA GLN A 252 -17.95 -10.82 35.90
C GLN A 252 -17.54 -12.13 35.21
N ILE A 253 -16.55 -12.06 34.32
CA ILE A 253 -15.82 -13.23 33.84
C ILE A 253 -14.34 -12.95 34.03
N GLU A 254 -13.68 -13.94 34.62
CA GLU A 254 -12.34 -13.93 35.18
C GLU A 254 -11.26 -13.42 34.23
N LYS A 255 -10.34 -12.64 34.82
CA LYS A 255 -9.12 -12.11 34.19
C LYS A 255 -8.30 -13.24 33.56
N THR A 256 -8.35 -13.32 32.22
CA THR A 256 -7.34 -14.03 31.43
C THR A 256 -6.66 -12.99 30.54
N ASP A 257 -5.38 -12.69 30.82
CA ASP A 257 -4.43 -11.88 30.04
C ASP A 257 -5.03 -10.90 29.02
N ALA A 258 -5.61 -9.81 29.53
CA ALA A 258 -6.05 -8.69 28.71
C ALA A 258 -4.83 -7.95 28.15
N GLN A 259 -4.43 -8.29 26.92
CA GLN A 259 -3.57 -7.42 26.12
C GLN A 259 -4.24 -6.04 26.01
N PRO A 260 -3.51 -4.92 26.24
CA PRO A 260 -4.08 -3.60 26.07
C PRO A 260 -4.61 -3.45 24.64
N ARG A 261 -5.88 -3.11 24.50
CA ARG A 261 -6.51 -2.80 23.21
C ARG A 261 -6.00 -1.44 22.75
N GLU A 262 -4.87 -1.43 22.06
CA GLU A 262 -4.28 -0.20 21.51
C GLU A 262 -5.05 0.22 20.25
N ASN A 263 -5.92 1.23 20.39
CA ASN A 263 -6.40 1.98 19.23
C ASN A 263 -5.25 2.87 18.75
N ILE A 264 -4.81 2.66 17.51
CA ILE A 264 -3.68 3.40 16.93
C ILE A 264 -4.22 4.20 15.77
N VAL A 265 -4.03 5.52 15.78
CA VAL A 265 -4.32 6.40 14.65
C VAL A 265 -3.04 7.07 14.19
N ARG A 266 -2.75 7.01 12.89
CA ARG A 266 -1.52 7.55 12.29
C ARG A 266 -1.83 8.31 11.02
N ALA A 267 -1.53 9.60 11.03
CA ALA A 267 -1.50 10.41 9.83
C ALA A 267 -0.19 10.16 9.04
N GLU A 268 -0.23 10.28 7.72
CA GLU A 268 0.95 10.25 6.84
C GLU A 268 1.81 9.00 6.98
N THR A 269 1.16 7.84 6.98
CA THR A 269 1.84 6.56 7.19
C THR A 269 2.56 6.11 5.92
N PHE A 270 3.88 6.16 5.94
CA PHE A 270 4.71 5.55 4.91
C PHE A 270 4.70 4.02 5.02
N LEU A 271 4.43 3.37 3.89
CA LEU A 271 4.41 1.93 3.74
C LEU A 271 5.42 1.53 2.67
N LEU A 272 6.27 0.55 2.99
CA LEU A 272 7.21 -0.09 2.08
C LEU A 272 6.88 -1.58 2.07
N ALA A 273 6.78 -2.17 0.89
CA ALA A 273 6.67 -3.62 0.70
C ALA A 273 7.62 -4.07 -0.41
N PRO A 274 8.92 -4.25 -0.09
CA PRO A 274 9.91 -4.80 -1.02
C PRO A 274 9.53 -6.19 -1.54
N GLU A 275 8.69 -6.92 -0.82
CA GLU A 275 8.17 -8.20 -1.28
C GLU A 275 7.41 -8.07 -2.60
N ILE A 276 6.69 -6.97 -2.81
CA ILE A 276 5.91 -6.73 -4.03
C ILE A 276 6.42 -5.55 -4.85
N GLY A 277 7.59 -5.00 -4.53
CA GLY A 277 8.20 -3.88 -5.25
C GLY A 277 7.39 -2.58 -5.16
N LEU A 278 6.59 -2.39 -4.09
CA LEU A 278 5.70 -1.23 -3.96
C LEU A 278 6.01 -0.39 -2.71
N ARG A 279 5.73 0.90 -2.81
CA ARG A 279 5.71 1.85 -1.70
C ARG A 279 4.55 2.82 -1.82
N GLY A 280 4.18 3.45 -0.72
CA GLY A 280 3.16 4.48 -0.70
C GLY A 280 3.11 5.24 0.62
N ARG A 281 2.33 6.32 0.65
CA ARG A 281 2.08 7.14 1.83
C ARG A 281 0.58 7.30 1.99
N LEU A 282 0.03 6.70 3.02
CA LEU A 282 -1.38 6.82 3.39
C LEU A 282 -1.63 8.12 4.14
N ASP A 283 -2.68 8.85 3.79
CA ASP A 283 -3.07 10.06 4.52
C ASP A 283 -3.45 9.73 5.97
N LEU A 284 -4.24 8.69 6.17
CA LEU A 284 -4.65 8.23 7.50
C LEU A 284 -4.79 6.70 7.54
N LEU A 285 -4.16 6.09 8.54
CA LEU A 285 -4.29 4.69 8.90
C LEU A 285 -4.74 4.61 10.35
N TRP A 286 -5.77 3.81 10.62
CA TRP A 286 -6.13 3.48 12.00
C TRP A 286 -6.39 2.00 12.20
N GLN A 287 -6.12 1.55 13.41
CA GLN A 287 -6.29 0.17 13.83
C GLN A 287 -7.09 0.13 15.12
N GLN A 288 -8.11 -0.73 15.11
CA GLN A 288 -8.91 -1.10 16.26
C GLN A 288 -8.75 -2.61 16.50
N THR A 289 -9.05 -3.06 17.72
CA THR A 289 -8.90 -4.43 18.28
C THR A 289 -8.84 -5.63 17.31
N ASN A 290 -9.52 -5.62 16.14
CA ASN A 290 -9.33 -6.61 15.06
C ASN A 290 -9.59 -6.07 13.63
N ARG A 291 -9.49 -4.75 13.41
CA ARG A 291 -9.79 -4.08 12.14
C ARG A 291 -8.77 -3.00 11.88
N GLN A 292 -8.22 -3.02 10.67
CA GLN A 292 -7.50 -1.89 10.12
C GLN A 292 -8.40 -1.16 9.14
N SER A 293 -8.27 0.14 9.11
CA SER A 293 -8.96 0.98 8.14
C SER A 293 -8.02 2.07 7.67
N LEU A 294 -8.22 2.50 6.43
CA LEU A 294 -7.42 3.55 5.80
C LEU A 294 -8.33 4.58 5.16
N LEU A 295 -7.83 5.79 5.08
CA LEU A 295 -8.46 6.92 4.41
C LEU A 295 -7.43 7.55 3.47
N GLU A 296 -7.89 7.87 2.27
CA GLU A 296 -7.16 8.66 1.27
C GLU A 296 -8.03 9.87 0.93
N LEU A 297 -7.44 11.06 1.04
CA LEU A 297 -8.08 12.36 0.86
C LEU A 297 -7.89 12.85 -0.57
N LYS A 298 -8.93 13.47 -1.16
CA LYS A 298 -8.85 14.10 -2.48
C LYS A 298 -9.58 15.45 -2.50
N THR A 299 -8.86 16.50 -2.88
CA THR A 299 -9.38 17.89 -2.97
C THR A 299 -9.83 18.32 -4.38
N GLY A 300 -10.08 17.35 -5.26
CA GLY A 300 -10.59 17.58 -6.62
C GLY A 300 -12.12 17.56 -6.68
N GLY A 301 -12.71 18.07 -7.76
CA GLY A 301 -14.16 18.02 -7.98
C GLY A 301 -14.68 16.57 -7.93
N GLY A 302 -15.48 16.27 -6.92
CA GLY A 302 -16.10 14.97 -6.70
C GLY A 302 -17.45 14.87 -7.40
N THR A 303 -17.62 13.84 -8.23
CA THR A 303 -18.95 13.25 -8.45
C THR A 303 -19.24 12.29 -7.29
N ASN A 304 -20.48 11.83 -7.13
CA ASN A 304 -20.85 10.87 -6.07
C ASN A 304 -20.09 9.52 -6.12
N LEU A 305 -19.25 9.29 -7.13
CA LEU A 305 -18.44 8.09 -7.29
C LEU A 305 -16.96 8.44 -7.43
N PRO A 306 -16.05 7.72 -6.75
CA PRO A 306 -14.63 7.94 -6.90
C PRO A 306 -14.17 7.61 -8.32
N LYS A 307 -13.25 8.44 -8.86
CA LYS A 307 -12.58 8.17 -10.14
C LYS A 307 -11.85 6.83 -10.09
N SER A 308 -11.74 6.16 -11.24
CA SER A 308 -11.12 4.82 -11.35
C SER A 308 -9.69 4.77 -10.79
N ASN A 309 -8.88 5.79 -11.09
CA ASN A 309 -7.51 5.93 -10.59
C ASN A 309 -7.42 6.04 -9.06
N HIS A 310 -8.40 6.67 -8.39
CA HIS A 310 -8.43 6.74 -6.93
C HIS A 310 -8.70 5.36 -6.32
N ARG A 311 -9.50 4.51 -6.99
CA ARG A 311 -9.77 3.14 -6.53
C ARG A 311 -8.54 2.26 -6.60
N TRP A 312 -7.75 2.38 -7.66
CA TRP A 312 -6.47 1.67 -7.80
C TRP A 312 -5.49 2.04 -6.69
N GLN A 313 -5.44 3.31 -6.31
CA GLN A 313 -4.59 3.77 -5.21
C GLN A 313 -4.96 3.09 -3.88
N VAL A 314 -6.25 3.04 -3.56
CA VAL A 314 -6.77 2.33 -2.37
C VAL A 314 -6.48 0.83 -2.41
N GLN A 315 -6.66 0.20 -3.57
CA GLN A 315 -6.32 -1.22 -3.75
C GLN A 315 -4.82 -1.48 -3.59
N GLY A 316 -3.96 -0.58 -4.08
CA GLY A 316 -2.52 -0.63 -3.86
C GLY A 316 -2.16 -0.58 -2.39
N TYR A 317 -2.78 0.31 -1.61
CA TYR A 317 -2.56 0.35 -0.16
C TYR A 317 -3.06 -0.91 0.54
N HIS A 318 -4.17 -1.48 0.10
CA HIS A 318 -4.62 -2.78 0.61
C HIS A 318 -3.59 -3.88 0.33
N ALA A 319 -2.93 -3.87 -0.83
CA ALA A 319 -1.85 -4.82 -1.13
C ALA A 319 -0.64 -4.62 -0.19
N LEU A 320 -0.19 -3.37 0.03
CA LEU A 320 0.89 -3.07 0.98
C LEU A 320 0.55 -3.55 2.40
N LEU A 321 -0.67 -3.27 2.86
CA LEU A 321 -1.12 -3.73 4.17
C LEU A 321 -1.24 -5.26 4.22
N ALA A 322 -1.65 -5.91 3.13
CA ALA A 322 -1.78 -7.37 3.06
C ALA A 322 -0.43 -8.08 3.21
N VAL A 323 0.62 -7.56 2.55
CA VAL A 323 1.99 -8.08 2.71
C VAL A 323 2.47 -7.94 4.16
N ARG A 324 2.14 -6.82 4.81
CA ARG A 324 2.57 -6.50 6.17
C ARG A 324 1.72 -7.17 7.28
N ARG A 325 0.68 -7.93 6.92
CA ARG A 325 -0.30 -8.44 7.89
C ARG A 325 0.32 -9.31 8.97
N ASP A 326 -0.10 -9.03 10.21
CA ASP A 326 -0.25 -10.08 11.22
C ASP A 326 -1.44 -10.96 10.81
N PRO A 327 -1.30 -12.30 10.74
CA PRO A 327 -2.38 -13.23 10.34
C PRO A 327 -3.66 -13.09 11.19
N ARG A 328 -3.59 -12.44 12.35
CA ARG A 328 -4.76 -12.15 13.21
C ARG A 328 -5.67 -11.02 12.70
N MET A 329 -5.27 -10.26 11.66
CA MET A 329 -6.02 -9.07 11.22
C MET A 329 -6.97 -9.29 10.02
N LYS A 330 -8.25 -8.89 10.20
CA LYS A 330 -9.28 -8.91 9.13
C LYS A 330 -8.93 -7.96 7.98
N LYS A 331 -9.50 -8.17 6.78
CA LYS A 331 -9.32 -7.30 5.59
C LYS A 331 -9.49 -5.82 5.98
N ALA A 332 -8.51 -4.98 5.60
CA ALA A 332 -8.57 -3.57 5.91
C ALA A 332 -9.72 -2.92 5.13
N ARG A 333 -10.43 -1.94 5.72
CA ARG A 333 -11.47 -1.16 5.03
C ARG A 333 -10.87 0.13 4.47
N GLY A 334 -11.15 0.46 3.22
CA GLY A 334 -10.70 1.70 2.59
C GLY A 334 -11.85 2.68 2.40
N THR A 335 -11.64 3.93 2.81
CA THR A 335 -12.55 5.05 2.56
C THR A 335 -11.83 6.08 1.69
N LEU A 336 -12.52 6.58 0.66
CA LEU A 336 -12.10 7.73 -0.14
C LEU A 336 -12.92 8.92 0.33
N LEU A 337 -12.26 10.03 0.65
CA LEU A 337 -12.90 11.25 1.13
C LEU A 337 -12.56 12.46 0.25
#